data_AF-A0A561ENC4-F1
#
_entry.id   AF-A0A561ENC4-F1
#
_cell.length_a   1.000
_cell.length_b   1.000
_cell.length_c   1.000
_cell.angle_alpha   90.00
_cell.angle_beta   90.00
_cell.angle_gamma   90.00
#
_symmetry.space_group_name_H-M   'P 1'
#
loop_
_entity.id
_entity.type
_entity.pdbx_description
1 polymer ?
#
loop_
_entity_poly.entity_id
_entity_poly.type
_entity_poly.pdbx_seq_one_letter_code
_entity_poly.pdbx_strand_id
1 'polypeptide(L)'
;MSKPKKLCIFCGQASPISQEHLWSEWIAGHTTARSPLRTTQEHGFTHRAPGTVTVDPATTRHSKQPLLNLRVREVCRSCNTGWMSRLDAHVKPIILGMMRSEPCLLDPLQATDLATWTVMKSFVNEFAGRPGDDPTPRPASTPEMRRYVMEHQTPPPLSLVWAGHGHHTGDLHLHIAAARLHIVTSAEATEEISGTMTSFTVEHLTLLAWTVDRREPTPPVLPHATWPMLWPAPAAVRWPSVTRLTDREIAAPVAQHNRRYPVLPFHLISQRDNPARERSADGLASP
;
A
#
# COMPACT_ATOMS: atom_id res chain seq x y z
N MET A 1 -5.70 8.35 35.41
CA MET A 1 -4.87 9.03 34.39
C MET A 1 -5.56 8.87 33.04
N SER A 2 -5.91 9.96 32.33
CA SER A 2 -6.48 9.87 30.98
C SER A 2 -5.41 9.39 30.01
N LYS A 3 -5.75 8.44 29.11
CA LYS A 3 -4.81 8.00 28.06
C LYS A 3 -4.31 9.21 27.25
N PRO A 4 -3.02 9.28 26.90
CA PRO A 4 -2.50 10.36 26.08
C PRO A 4 -3.26 10.41 24.74
N LYS A 5 -3.70 11.61 24.36
CA LYS A 5 -4.36 11.84 23.07
C LYS A 5 -3.28 11.88 21.99
N LYS A 6 -3.49 11.14 20.89
CA LYS A 6 -2.69 11.30 19.66
C LYS A 6 -3.55 11.94 18.59
N LEU A 7 -2.91 12.49 17.56
CA LEU A 7 -3.58 13.00 16.38
C LEU A 7 -4.08 11.84 15.52
N CYS A 8 -5.35 11.86 15.13
CA CYS A 8 -5.88 10.91 14.16
C CYS A 8 -5.28 11.16 12.77
N ILE A 9 -4.84 10.12 12.08
CA ILE A 9 -4.24 10.25 10.75
C ILE A 9 -5.20 10.83 9.70
N PHE A 10 -6.52 10.68 9.87
CA PHE A 10 -7.53 11.16 8.92
C PHE A 10 -8.04 12.57 9.26
N CYS A 11 -8.63 12.75 10.44
CA CYS A 11 -9.24 14.04 10.79
C CYS A 11 -8.26 15.04 11.41
N GLY A 12 -7.05 14.60 11.81
CA GLY A 12 -6.06 15.45 12.48
C GLY A 12 -6.43 15.86 13.91
N GLN A 13 -7.58 15.42 14.45
CA GLN A 13 -8.01 15.80 15.79
C GLN A 13 -7.28 14.99 16.87
N ALA A 14 -6.87 15.66 17.95
CA ALA A 14 -6.33 15.02 19.14
C ALA A 14 -7.46 14.28 19.89
N SER A 15 -7.42 12.95 19.88
CA SER A 15 -8.53 12.12 20.38
C SER A 15 -8.05 10.79 20.97
N PRO A 16 -8.89 10.11 21.77
CA PRO A 16 -8.65 8.71 22.10
C PRO A 16 -8.56 7.89 20.81
N ILE A 17 -7.42 7.24 20.63
CA ILE A 17 -7.16 6.41 19.47
C ILE A 17 -7.81 5.03 19.63
N SER A 18 -8.47 4.60 18.55
CA SER A 18 -9.05 3.27 18.38
C SER A 18 -8.03 2.29 17.77
N GLN A 19 -8.43 1.04 17.58
CA GLN A 19 -7.60 0.04 16.90
C GLN A 19 -8.27 -0.29 15.57
N GLU A 20 -7.69 0.18 14.47
CA GLU A 20 -8.19 -0.15 13.13
C GLU A 20 -7.57 -1.45 12.66
N HIS A 21 -8.37 -2.38 12.15
CA HIS A 21 -7.85 -3.59 11.54
C HIS A 21 -7.36 -3.32 10.13
N LEU A 22 -6.16 -3.81 9.80
CA LEU A 22 -5.59 -3.61 8.46
C LEU A 22 -6.42 -4.34 7.39
N TRP A 23 -6.75 -5.60 7.63
CA TRP A 23 -7.86 -6.26 6.94
C TRP A 23 -9.11 -6.10 7.77
N SER A 24 -10.21 -5.60 7.19
CA SER A 24 -11.46 -5.45 7.93
C SER A 24 -11.85 -6.76 8.60
N GLU A 25 -12.30 -6.69 9.86
CA GLU A 25 -12.46 -7.85 10.74
C GLU A 25 -13.31 -8.98 10.12
N TRP A 26 -14.31 -8.62 9.33
CA TRP A 26 -15.20 -9.57 8.67
C TRP A 26 -14.49 -10.46 7.64
N ILE A 27 -13.33 -10.07 7.08
CA ILE A 27 -12.58 -10.89 6.11
C ILE A 27 -12.10 -12.18 6.76
N ALA A 28 -11.69 -12.13 8.03
CA ALA A 28 -11.19 -13.30 8.75
C ALA A 28 -12.23 -14.42 8.86
N GLY A 29 -13.52 -14.08 8.89
CA GLY A 29 -14.62 -15.05 8.92
C GLY A 29 -15.03 -15.63 7.56
N HIS A 30 -14.43 -15.16 6.46
CA HIS A 30 -14.85 -15.54 5.09
C HIS A 30 -13.69 -16.02 4.19
N THR A 31 -12.46 -15.99 4.67
CA THR A 31 -11.28 -16.48 3.95
C THR A 31 -10.92 -17.89 4.43
N THR A 32 -10.53 -18.75 3.49
CA THR A 32 -9.92 -20.06 3.74
C THR A 32 -8.40 -19.98 3.84
N ALA A 33 -7.81 -18.86 3.43
CA ALA A 33 -6.39 -18.61 3.48
C ALA A 33 -5.85 -18.70 4.92
N ARG A 34 -4.65 -19.25 5.07
CA ARG A 34 -3.88 -19.09 6.30
C ARG A 34 -3.55 -17.61 6.48
N SER A 35 -3.37 -17.16 7.72
CA SER A 35 -2.97 -15.78 8.00
C SER A 35 -1.45 -15.68 8.12
N PRO A 36 -0.69 -15.35 7.05
CA PRO A 36 0.75 -15.22 7.15
C PRO A 36 1.12 -13.93 7.90
N LEU A 37 2.42 -13.76 8.13
CA LEU A 37 2.96 -12.50 8.61
C LEU A 37 2.99 -11.48 7.46
N ARG A 38 2.74 -10.21 7.80
CA ARG A 38 2.86 -9.10 6.83
C ARG A 38 4.30 -8.91 6.40
N THR A 39 4.53 -8.65 5.11
CA THR A 39 5.82 -8.24 4.58
C THR A 39 5.72 -6.82 4.02
N THR A 40 6.72 -5.98 4.25
CA THR A 40 6.80 -4.62 3.70
C THR A 40 8.17 -4.39 3.13
N GLN A 41 8.22 -3.80 1.95
CA GLN A 41 9.45 -3.45 1.28
C GLN A 41 9.53 -1.92 1.20
N GLU A 42 10.63 -1.34 1.67
CA GLU A 42 10.89 0.09 1.58
C GLU A 42 12.11 0.31 0.70
N HIS A 43 11.98 1.24 -0.24
CA HIS A 43 13.05 1.59 -1.16
C HIS A 43 13.10 3.12 -1.28
N GLY A 44 14.30 3.64 -1.56
CA GLY A 44 14.53 5.08 -1.69
C GLY A 44 15.54 5.36 -2.79
N PHE A 45 15.46 6.57 -3.33
CA PHE A 45 16.42 7.08 -4.30
C PHE A 45 16.76 8.52 -3.94
N THR A 46 18.04 8.86 -4.02
CA THR A 46 18.52 10.23 -3.83
C THR A 46 19.12 10.75 -5.14
N HIS A 47 18.63 11.89 -5.64
CA HIS A 47 19.32 12.67 -6.66
C HIS A 47 20.25 13.67 -5.97
N ARG A 48 21.56 13.41 -6.06
CA ARG A 48 22.56 14.34 -5.51
C ARG A 48 23.02 15.39 -6.53
N ALA A 49 22.88 15.11 -7.83
CA ALA A 49 23.26 16.01 -8.91
C ALA A 49 22.43 15.70 -10.16
N PRO A 50 22.27 16.66 -11.09
CA PRO A 50 21.70 16.38 -12.41
C PRO A 50 22.43 15.19 -13.05
N GLY A 51 21.68 14.20 -13.52
CA GLY A 51 22.28 13.02 -14.18
C GLY A 51 22.80 11.92 -13.25
N THR A 52 22.72 12.08 -11.93
CA THR A 52 23.20 11.09 -10.94
C THR A 52 22.11 10.68 -9.97
N VAL A 53 21.89 9.37 -9.83
CA VAL A 53 20.98 8.79 -8.83
C VAL A 53 21.68 7.77 -7.96
N THR A 54 21.43 7.84 -6.66
CA THR A 54 21.85 6.85 -5.69
C THR A 54 20.64 6.04 -5.23
N VAL A 55 20.68 4.72 -5.44
CA VAL A 55 19.65 3.78 -4.99
C VAL A 55 19.93 3.38 -3.54
N ASP A 56 18.96 3.58 -2.66
CA ASP A 56 19.02 3.06 -1.30
C ASP A 56 18.78 1.53 -1.29
N PRO A 57 19.45 0.77 -0.41
CA PRO A 57 19.18 -0.65 -0.26
C PRO A 57 17.71 -0.89 0.05
N ALA A 58 17.13 -1.88 -0.61
CA ALA A 58 15.81 -2.37 -0.26
C ALA A 58 15.81 -2.88 1.19
N THR A 59 14.93 -2.34 2.03
CA THR A 59 14.70 -2.91 3.36
C THR A 59 13.41 -3.72 3.35
N THR A 60 13.47 -4.94 3.87
CA THR A 60 12.28 -5.79 4.04
C THR A 60 11.99 -5.94 5.52
N ARG A 61 10.74 -5.65 5.92
CA ARG A 61 10.27 -5.79 7.29
C ARG A 61 9.15 -6.82 7.36
N HIS A 62 9.22 -7.70 8.35
CA HIS A 62 8.15 -8.64 8.65
C HIS A 62 7.42 -8.22 9.93
N SER A 63 6.10 -8.27 9.92
CA SER A 63 5.29 -8.07 11.11
C SER A 63 5.48 -9.25 12.08
N LYS A 64 5.44 -8.97 13.38
CA LYS A 64 5.38 -10.00 14.43
C LYS A 64 3.96 -10.54 14.67
N GLN A 65 2.94 -9.90 14.10
CA GLN A 65 1.54 -10.29 14.21
C GLN A 65 0.99 -10.81 12.88
N PRO A 66 0.12 -11.84 12.90
CA PRO A 66 -0.57 -12.33 11.71
C PRO A 66 -1.40 -11.24 11.02
N LEU A 67 -1.48 -11.28 9.69
CA LEU A 67 -2.16 -10.27 8.87
C LEU A 67 -3.61 -9.98 9.27
N LEU A 68 -4.43 -11.02 9.51
CA LEU A 68 -5.85 -10.83 9.87
C LEU A 68 -6.03 -10.15 11.24
N ASN A 69 -5.05 -10.28 12.12
CA ASN A 69 -5.07 -9.73 13.48
C ASN A 69 -4.31 -8.41 13.60
N LEU A 70 -3.69 -7.93 12.52
CA LEU A 70 -2.85 -6.75 12.56
C LEU A 70 -3.72 -5.49 12.71
N ARG A 71 -3.47 -4.77 13.80
CA ARG A 71 -4.21 -3.55 14.16
C ARG A 71 -3.31 -2.34 14.24
N VAL A 72 -3.79 -1.22 13.72
CA VAL A 72 -3.11 0.08 13.70
C VAL A 72 -3.75 0.99 14.75
N ARG A 73 -2.91 1.64 15.57
CA ARG A 73 -3.31 2.53 16.67
C ARG A 73 -3.06 3.99 16.32
N GLU A 74 -3.61 4.44 15.20
CA GLU A 74 -3.43 5.81 14.67
C GLU A 74 -4.74 6.49 14.21
N VAL A 75 -5.88 5.81 14.38
CA VAL A 75 -7.21 6.30 13.94
C VAL A 75 -8.11 6.54 15.16
N CYS A 76 -8.74 7.71 15.28
CA CYS A 76 -9.69 7.97 16.37
C CYS A 76 -10.99 7.16 16.23
N ARG A 77 -11.72 6.99 17.33
CA ARG A 77 -13.00 6.25 17.34
C ARG A 77 -14.02 6.82 16.35
N SER A 78 -14.16 8.14 16.25
CA SER A 78 -15.17 8.77 15.39
C SER A 78 -14.93 8.50 13.90
N CYS A 79 -13.68 8.51 13.42
CA CYS A 79 -13.36 8.12 12.05
C CYS A 79 -13.62 6.63 11.82
N ASN A 80 -13.09 5.79 12.72
CA ASN A 80 -13.17 4.34 12.61
C ASN A 80 -14.63 3.85 12.59
N THR A 81 -15.44 4.18 13.60
CA THR A 81 -16.85 3.75 13.68
C THR A 81 -17.79 4.61 12.84
N GLY A 82 -17.27 5.64 12.17
CA GLY A 82 -18.05 6.59 11.38
C GLY A 82 -17.97 6.27 9.89
N TRP A 83 -17.27 7.12 9.15
CA TRP A 83 -17.19 7.00 7.69
C TRP A 83 -16.46 5.74 7.25
N MET A 84 -15.42 5.28 7.99
CA MET A 84 -14.68 4.07 7.64
C MET A 84 -15.57 2.84 7.76
N SER A 85 -16.30 2.71 8.86
CA SER A 85 -17.26 1.61 9.06
C SER A 85 -18.38 1.60 8.02
N ARG A 86 -18.88 2.78 7.61
CA ARG A 86 -19.87 2.86 6.51
C ARG A 86 -19.28 2.40 5.18
N LEU A 87 -18.08 2.85 4.84
CA LEU A 87 -17.37 2.42 3.63
C LEU A 87 -17.12 0.91 3.66
N ASP A 88 -16.66 0.36 4.79
CA ASP A 88 -16.51 -1.08 5.01
C ASP A 88 -17.82 -1.84 4.74
N ALA A 89 -18.95 -1.32 5.22
CA ALA A 89 -20.25 -1.94 5.02
C ALA A 89 -20.67 -1.95 3.55
N HIS A 90 -20.38 -0.89 2.79
CA HIS A 90 -20.68 -0.80 1.37
C HIS A 90 -19.84 -1.78 0.54
N VAL A 91 -18.53 -1.89 0.80
CA VAL A 91 -17.65 -2.74 0.00
C VAL A 91 -17.68 -4.21 0.41
N LYS A 92 -18.13 -4.53 1.63
CA LYS A 92 -18.19 -5.90 2.13
C LYS A 92 -18.86 -6.89 1.15
N PRO A 93 -20.11 -6.67 0.67
CA PRO A 93 -20.72 -7.61 -0.28
C PRO A 93 -19.94 -7.72 -1.59
N ILE A 94 -19.34 -6.62 -2.05
CA ILE A 94 -18.53 -6.58 -3.28
C ILE A 94 -17.28 -7.45 -3.13
N ILE A 95 -16.49 -7.20 -2.08
CA ILE A 95 -15.25 -7.92 -1.82
C ILE A 95 -15.54 -9.40 -1.57
N LEU A 96 -16.60 -9.75 -0.84
CA LEU A 96 -16.96 -11.15 -0.59
C LEU A 96 -17.32 -11.90 -1.87
N GLY A 97 -18.10 -11.30 -2.76
CA GLY A 97 -18.41 -11.91 -4.07
C GLY A 97 -17.14 -12.05 -4.92
N MET A 98 -16.32 -11.00 -4.97
CA MET A 98 -15.10 -11.01 -5.77
C MET A 98 -14.06 -12.03 -5.26
N MET A 99 -13.90 -12.13 -3.93
CA MET A 99 -13.04 -13.14 -3.28
C MET A 99 -13.45 -14.56 -3.62
N ARG A 100 -14.74 -14.83 -3.85
CA ARG A 100 -15.26 -16.15 -4.24
C ARG A 100 -15.32 -16.35 -5.76
N SER A 101 -14.80 -15.40 -6.54
CA SER A 101 -14.93 -15.38 -8.00
C SER A 101 -16.39 -15.44 -8.49
N GLU A 102 -17.35 -14.91 -7.71
CA GLU A 102 -18.74 -14.81 -8.14
C GLU A 102 -18.86 -13.80 -9.29
N PRO A 103 -19.52 -14.15 -10.41
CA PRO A 103 -19.68 -13.21 -11.52
C PRO A 103 -20.47 -11.97 -11.11
N CYS A 104 -19.91 -10.78 -11.36
CA CYS A 104 -20.60 -9.52 -11.15
C CYS A 104 -20.17 -8.45 -12.15
N LEU A 105 -21.01 -7.42 -12.30
CA LEU A 105 -20.68 -6.20 -13.01
C LEU A 105 -20.65 -5.07 -11.97
N LEU A 106 -19.46 -4.62 -11.63
CA LEU A 106 -19.26 -3.46 -10.76
C LEU A 106 -19.72 -2.23 -11.51
N ASP A 107 -20.72 -1.52 -10.99
CA ASP A 107 -21.06 -0.19 -11.52
C ASP A 107 -20.01 0.87 -11.12
N PRO A 108 -20.04 2.08 -11.70
CA PRO A 108 -19.07 3.12 -11.37
C PRO A 108 -19.03 3.55 -9.90
N LEU A 109 -20.15 3.47 -9.17
CA LEU A 109 -20.21 3.81 -7.74
C LEU A 109 -19.55 2.70 -6.91
N GLN A 110 -19.85 1.43 -7.23
CA GLN A 110 -19.22 0.27 -6.60
C GLN A 110 -17.70 0.23 -6.85
N ALA A 111 -17.26 0.55 -8.08
CA ALA A 111 -15.85 0.67 -8.41
C ALA A 111 -15.18 1.81 -7.63
N THR A 112 -15.88 2.93 -7.45
CA THR A 112 -15.41 4.06 -6.63
C THR A 112 -15.30 3.68 -5.16
N ASP A 113 -16.33 3.07 -4.56
CA ASP A 113 -16.31 2.63 -3.16
C ASP A 113 -15.17 1.63 -2.91
N LEU A 114 -14.99 0.66 -3.81
CA LEU A 114 -13.90 -0.31 -3.72
C LEU A 114 -12.52 0.36 -3.86
N ALA A 115 -12.38 1.34 -4.77
CA ALA A 115 -11.15 2.10 -4.92
C ALA A 115 -10.84 2.95 -3.68
N THR A 116 -11.84 3.67 -3.15
CA THR A 116 -11.74 4.46 -1.91
C THR A 116 -11.31 3.58 -0.76
N TRP A 117 -11.94 2.42 -0.61
CA TRP A 117 -11.60 1.46 0.44
C TRP A 117 -10.16 0.97 0.31
N THR A 118 -9.72 0.65 -0.90
CA THR A 118 -8.35 0.18 -1.16
C THR A 118 -7.32 1.26 -0.78
N VAL A 119 -7.55 2.51 -1.16
CA VAL A 119 -6.65 3.63 -0.81
C VAL A 119 -6.69 3.90 0.69
N MET A 120 -7.86 3.89 1.31
CA MET A 120 -8.01 4.04 2.76
C MET A 120 -7.21 2.98 3.52
N LYS A 121 -7.31 1.70 3.13
CA LYS A 121 -6.52 0.62 3.73
C LYS A 121 -5.03 0.76 3.42
N SER A 122 -4.64 1.24 2.23
CA SER A 122 -3.25 1.56 1.89
C SER A 122 -2.66 2.61 2.83
N PHE A 123 -3.42 3.68 3.13
CA PHE A 123 -2.98 4.71 4.06
C PHE A 123 -2.88 4.18 5.49
N VAL A 124 -3.83 3.36 5.95
CA VAL A 124 -3.73 2.69 7.26
C VAL A 124 -2.49 1.77 7.30
N ASN A 125 -2.20 1.06 6.21
CA ASN A 125 -1.06 0.16 6.08
C ASN A 125 0.29 0.88 6.29
N GLU A 126 0.41 2.17 5.96
CA GLU A 126 1.64 2.93 6.17
C GLU A 126 2.02 3.10 7.66
N PHE A 127 1.05 2.90 8.55
CA PHE A 127 1.21 2.96 9.99
C PHE A 127 1.26 1.58 10.64
N ALA A 128 1.15 0.51 9.86
CA ALA A 128 1.30 -0.86 10.35
C ALA A 128 2.78 -1.20 10.59
N GLY A 129 3.10 -1.65 11.80
CA GLY A 129 4.48 -1.99 12.19
C GLY A 129 5.32 -0.83 12.75
N ARG A 130 4.67 0.24 13.26
CA ARG A 130 5.31 1.30 14.07
C ARG A 130 5.23 0.95 15.57
N PRO A 131 6.24 0.27 16.18
CA PRO A 131 6.37 0.24 17.63
C PRO A 131 7.05 1.53 18.11
N GLY A 132 6.33 2.36 18.88
CA GLY A 132 6.95 3.39 19.72
C GLY A 132 7.38 4.69 19.04
N ASP A 133 8.18 5.47 19.77
CA ASP A 133 8.59 6.85 19.52
C ASP A 133 9.65 7.03 18.40
N ASP A 134 9.89 6.00 17.57
CA ASP A 134 10.83 6.07 16.45
C ASP A 134 10.22 6.88 15.27
N PRO A 135 10.79 8.04 14.88
CA PRO A 135 10.20 8.96 13.91
C PRO A 135 10.43 8.58 12.43
N THR A 136 10.96 7.40 12.12
CA THR A 136 11.50 7.11 10.77
C THR A 136 10.89 5.85 10.16
N PRO A 137 9.87 5.92 9.26
CA PRO A 137 9.71 6.94 8.21
C PRO A 137 8.36 7.68 8.21
N ARG A 138 8.36 8.88 7.62
CA ARG A 138 7.15 9.65 7.32
C ARG A 138 6.24 8.83 6.40
N PRO A 139 4.93 8.77 6.67
CA PRO A 139 3.98 8.20 5.71
C PRO A 139 4.14 8.94 4.37
N ALA A 140 4.12 8.21 3.27
CA ALA A 140 4.14 8.80 1.94
C ALA A 140 2.80 9.47 1.60
N SER A 141 1.70 9.00 2.22
CA SER A 141 0.46 9.78 2.24
C SER A 141 0.63 11.05 3.07
N THR A 142 0.21 12.20 2.54
CA THR A 142 0.17 13.46 3.29
C THR A 142 -1.09 13.54 4.17
N PRO A 143 -1.11 14.37 5.23
CA PRO A 143 -2.34 14.67 5.97
C PRO A 143 -3.49 15.14 5.07
N GLU A 144 -3.18 15.91 4.03
CA GLU A 144 -4.14 16.45 3.06
C GLU A 144 -4.77 15.33 2.24
N MET A 145 -3.98 14.37 1.76
CA MET A 145 -4.50 13.21 1.02
C MET A 145 -5.41 12.34 1.89
N ARG A 146 -5.04 12.11 3.15
CA ARG A 146 -5.88 11.34 4.09
C ARG A 146 -7.17 12.07 4.43
N ARG A 147 -7.10 13.38 4.64
CA ARG A 147 -8.29 14.22 4.86
C ARG A 147 -9.19 14.25 3.63
N TYR A 148 -8.62 14.31 2.44
CA TYR A 148 -9.36 14.26 1.18
C TYR A 148 -10.24 13.01 1.08
N VAL A 149 -9.67 11.81 1.34
CA VAL A 149 -10.44 10.55 1.34
C VAL A 149 -11.57 10.58 2.36
N MET A 150 -11.34 11.15 3.55
CA MET A 150 -12.36 11.27 4.58
C MET A 150 -13.51 12.19 4.15
N GLU A 151 -13.19 13.34 3.56
CA GLU A 151 -14.17 14.39 3.23
C GLU A 151 -14.94 14.10 1.94
N HIS A 152 -14.24 13.60 0.92
CA HIS A 152 -14.80 13.41 -0.42
C HIS A 152 -15.28 11.98 -0.65
N GLN A 153 -14.84 11.02 0.17
CA GLN A 153 -15.14 9.59 0.03
C GLN A 153 -14.75 9.02 -1.34
N THR A 154 -13.72 9.60 -1.96
CA THR A 154 -13.08 9.14 -3.19
C THR A 154 -11.55 9.06 -2.99
N PRO A 155 -10.82 8.29 -3.79
CA PRO A 155 -9.35 8.37 -3.80
C PRO A 155 -8.89 9.81 -4.09
N PRO A 156 -7.78 10.28 -3.48
CA PRO A 156 -7.25 11.61 -3.75
C PRO A 156 -6.74 11.71 -5.19
N PRO A 157 -6.53 12.94 -5.70
CA PRO A 157 -5.83 13.14 -6.96
C PRO A 157 -4.51 12.36 -7.00
N LEU A 158 -4.15 11.85 -8.17
CA LEU A 158 -2.92 11.04 -8.38
C LEU A 158 -2.92 9.67 -7.69
N SER A 159 -4.07 9.21 -7.21
CA SER A 159 -4.29 7.79 -6.95
C SER A 159 -4.74 7.06 -8.21
N LEU A 160 -4.29 5.81 -8.35
CA LEU A 160 -4.77 4.84 -9.32
C LEU A 160 -5.08 3.55 -8.60
N VAL A 161 -6.18 2.90 -8.98
CA VAL A 161 -6.58 1.62 -8.38
C VAL A 161 -6.99 0.64 -9.45
N TRP A 162 -6.51 -0.59 -9.32
CA TRP A 162 -6.85 -1.71 -10.20
C TRP A 162 -7.36 -2.90 -9.39
N ALA A 163 -8.18 -3.73 -10.03
CA ALA A 163 -8.55 -5.05 -9.54
C ALA A 163 -7.95 -6.12 -10.45
N GLY A 164 -7.53 -7.23 -9.87
CA GLY A 164 -6.94 -8.35 -10.59
C GLY A 164 -7.50 -9.67 -10.08
N HIS A 165 -7.98 -10.51 -11.00
CA HIS A 165 -8.50 -11.85 -10.69
C HIS A 165 -7.37 -12.88 -10.84
N GLY A 166 -7.10 -13.67 -9.81
CA GLY A 166 -6.10 -14.73 -9.86
C GLY A 166 -6.54 -15.96 -9.08
N HIS A 167 -5.74 -17.02 -9.17
CA HIS A 167 -5.83 -18.14 -8.23
C HIS A 167 -4.53 -18.16 -7.43
N HIS A 168 -4.61 -17.76 -6.18
CA HIS A 168 -3.45 -17.57 -5.33
C HIS A 168 -3.13 -18.86 -4.58
N THR A 169 -1.86 -19.20 -4.47
CA THR A 169 -1.41 -20.36 -3.68
C THR A 169 -0.41 -19.94 -2.61
N GLY A 170 -0.38 -20.66 -1.48
CA GLY A 170 0.58 -20.38 -0.39
C GLY A 170 0.34 -19.02 0.27
N ASP A 171 1.41 -18.28 0.55
CA ASP A 171 1.35 -17.02 1.30
C ASP A 171 0.69 -15.86 0.54
N LEU A 172 0.55 -15.97 -0.79
CA LEU A 172 -0.17 -14.96 -1.58
C LEU A 172 -1.68 -15.11 -1.50
N HIS A 173 -2.19 -16.21 -0.92
CA HIS A 173 -3.61 -16.44 -0.72
C HIS A 173 -4.26 -15.42 0.23
N LEU A 174 -3.47 -14.85 1.14
CA LEU A 174 -3.78 -13.65 1.90
C LEU A 174 -2.50 -12.84 2.09
N HIS A 175 -2.41 -11.69 1.43
CA HIS A 175 -1.17 -10.94 1.39
C HIS A 175 -1.39 -9.43 1.33
N ILE A 176 -0.46 -8.71 1.96
CA ILE A 176 -0.29 -7.28 1.74
C ILE A 176 1.19 -7.08 1.44
N ALA A 177 1.50 -6.60 0.25
CA ALA A 177 2.82 -6.04 -0.06
C ALA A 177 2.67 -4.56 -0.32
N ALA A 178 3.54 -3.79 0.31
CA ALA A 178 3.66 -2.38 0.03
C ALA A 178 5.10 -2.06 -0.32
N ALA A 179 5.22 -1.20 -1.31
CA ALA A 179 6.45 -0.51 -1.65
C ALA A 179 6.27 0.99 -1.43
N ARG A 180 7.31 1.60 -0.86
CA ARG A 180 7.40 3.06 -0.75
C ARG A 180 8.45 3.59 -1.70
N LEU A 181 8.14 4.70 -2.33
CA LEU A 181 9.03 5.47 -3.18
C LEU A 181 9.31 6.79 -2.48
N HIS A 182 10.57 7.02 -2.13
CA HIS A 182 11.04 8.30 -1.60
C HIS A 182 12.10 8.85 -2.56
N ILE A 183 11.92 10.10 -2.99
CA ILE A 183 12.80 10.74 -3.97
C ILE A 183 13.20 12.11 -3.45
N VAL A 184 14.49 12.33 -3.34
CA VAL A 184 15.06 13.64 -3.01
C VAL A 184 15.65 14.23 -4.29
N THR A 185 15.18 15.39 -4.74
CA THR A 185 15.51 15.94 -6.08
C THR A 185 16.72 16.89 -6.08
N SER A 186 17.28 17.25 -4.92
CA SER A 186 18.44 18.15 -4.82
C SER A 186 19.45 17.70 -3.73
N ALA A 187 20.73 18.10 -3.89
CA ALA A 187 21.79 17.87 -2.90
C ALA A 187 21.48 18.46 -1.52
N GLU A 188 20.69 19.54 -1.51
CA GLU A 188 20.25 20.25 -0.29
C GLU A 188 18.96 19.66 0.30
N ALA A 189 18.43 18.58 -0.30
CA ALA A 189 17.20 17.89 0.09
C ALA A 189 15.97 18.80 0.24
N THR A 190 15.89 19.83 -0.60
CA THR A 190 14.83 20.85 -0.54
C THR A 190 13.47 20.35 -1.03
N GLU A 191 13.46 19.31 -1.85
CA GLU A 191 12.24 18.73 -2.43
C GLU A 191 12.24 17.21 -2.28
N GLU A 192 11.19 16.71 -1.63
CA GLU A 192 10.93 15.28 -1.43
C GLU A 192 9.62 14.92 -2.15
N ILE A 193 9.65 13.83 -2.93
CA ILE A 193 8.48 13.21 -3.55
C ILE A 193 8.28 11.86 -2.89
N SER A 194 7.05 11.59 -2.47
CA SER A 194 6.68 10.37 -1.78
C SER A 194 5.53 9.65 -2.47
N GLY A 195 5.68 8.33 -2.61
CA GLY A 195 4.68 7.47 -3.23
C GLY A 195 4.54 6.13 -2.53
N THR A 196 3.37 5.53 -2.68
CA THR A 196 3.09 4.16 -2.26
C THR A 196 2.53 3.35 -3.39
N MET A 197 2.88 2.06 -3.39
CA MET A 197 2.16 1.05 -4.13
C MET A 197 1.87 -0.11 -3.20
N THR A 198 0.58 -0.37 -2.95
CA THR A 198 0.13 -1.40 -2.02
C THR A 198 -0.77 -2.38 -2.75
N SER A 199 -0.43 -3.67 -2.72
CA SER A 199 -1.32 -4.74 -3.10
C SER A 199 -2.01 -5.34 -1.88
N PHE A 200 -3.29 -5.62 -2.03
CA PHE A 200 -4.13 -6.35 -1.08
C PHE A 200 -4.66 -7.59 -1.80
N THR A 201 -4.18 -8.76 -1.42
CA THR A 201 -4.58 -10.02 -2.03
C THR A 201 -5.32 -10.89 -1.02
N VAL A 202 -6.47 -11.41 -1.42
CA VAL A 202 -7.26 -12.36 -0.63
C VAL A 202 -8.06 -13.27 -1.57
N GLU A 203 -7.91 -14.59 -1.40
CA GLU A 203 -8.60 -15.63 -2.19
C GLU A 203 -8.35 -15.55 -3.70
N HIS A 204 -9.26 -14.94 -4.44
CA HIS A 204 -9.19 -14.73 -5.89
C HIS A 204 -9.02 -13.27 -6.29
N LEU A 205 -9.09 -12.37 -5.31
CA LEU A 205 -9.09 -10.93 -5.50
C LEU A 205 -7.72 -10.37 -5.14
N THR A 206 -7.15 -9.60 -6.06
CA THR A 206 -6.08 -8.65 -5.74
C THR A 206 -6.52 -7.23 -6.08
N LEU A 207 -6.35 -6.32 -5.13
CA LEU A 207 -6.52 -4.88 -5.31
C LEU A 207 -5.15 -4.23 -5.27
N LEU A 208 -4.84 -3.38 -6.24
CA LEU A 208 -3.58 -2.65 -6.30
C LEU A 208 -3.88 -1.16 -6.24
N ALA A 209 -3.39 -0.49 -5.19
CA ALA A 209 -3.41 0.96 -5.09
C ALA A 209 -2.01 1.52 -5.38
N TRP A 210 -1.94 2.51 -6.25
CA TRP A 210 -0.78 3.36 -6.44
C TRP A 210 -1.18 4.78 -6.08
N THR A 211 -0.36 5.49 -5.32
CA THR A 211 -0.67 6.87 -4.91
C THR A 211 0.62 7.64 -4.69
N VAL A 212 0.69 8.85 -5.24
CA VAL A 212 1.83 9.75 -5.14
C VAL A 212 1.36 11.14 -4.69
N ASP A 213 2.23 11.87 -4.01
CA ASP A 213 1.95 13.24 -3.57
C ASP A 213 2.12 14.28 -4.69
N ARG A 214 2.82 13.93 -5.77
CA ARG A 214 3.06 14.81 -6.94
C ARG A 214 3.08 14.04 -8.27
N ARG A 215 3.01 14.75 -9.41
CA ARG A 215 2.76 14.17 -10.76
C ARG A 215 4.00 13.56 -11.44
N GLU A 216 5.19 13.80 -10.90
CA GLU A 216 6.47 13.46 -11.51
C GLU A 216 6.72 11.95 -11.62
N PRO A 217 6.33 11.09 -10.65
CA PRO A 217 6.48 9.65 -10.79
C PRO A 217 5.55 9.09 -11.87
N THR A 218 6.08 8.21 -12.71
CA THR A 218 5.33 7.53 -13.77
C THR A 218 4.53 6.37 -13.17
N PRO A 219 3.20 6.32 -13.38
CA PRO A 219 2.39 5.21 -12.89
C PRO A 219 2.77 3.87 -13.55
N PRO A 220 2.48 2.72 -12.92
CA PRO A 220 2.67 1.43 -13.56
C PRO A 220 1.75 1.29 -14.78
N VAL A 221 2.33 0.81 -15.89
CA VAL A 221 1.56 0.41 -17.08
C VAL A 221 1.13 -1.03 -16.89
N LEU A 222 -0.16 -1.26 -16.66
CA LEU A 222 -0.75 -2.58 -16.42
C LEU A 222 -1.75 -2.92 -17.55
N PRO A 223 -1.74 -4.17 -18.07
CA PRO A 223 -2.69 -4.55 -19.11
C PRO A 223 -4.13 -4.55 -18.59
N HIS A 224 -5.02 -3.80 -19.24
CA HIS A 224 -6.43 -3.70 -18.82
C HIS A 224 -7.17 -5.06 -18.80
N ALA A 225 -6.73 -6.03 -19.63
CA ALA A 225 -7.34 -7.36 -19.68
C ALA A 225 -7.12 -8.19 -18.39
N THR A 226 -6.05 -7.91 -17.64
CA THR A 226 -5.70 -8.60 -16.38
C THR A 226 -5.83 -7.69 -15.16
N TRP A 227 -5.69 -6.38 -15.35
CA TRP A 227 -5.82 -5.34 -14.35
C TRP A 227 -6.84 -4.29 -14.80
N PRO A 228 -8.15 -4.62 -14.82
CA PRO A 228 -9.17 -3.59 -15.01
C PRO A 228 -9.00 -2.46 -13.99
N MET A 229 -9.07 -1.22 -14.48
CA MET A 229 -8.90 -0.03 -13.67
C MET A 229 -10.23 0.34 -12.98
N LEU A 230 -10.18 0.55 -11.67
CA LEU A 230 -11.32 1.03 -10.87
C LEU A 230 -11.34 2.56 -10.77
N TRP A 231 -10.16 3.20 -10.78
CA TRP A 231 -10.00 4.65 -10.58
C TRP A 231 -8.80 5.15 -11.41
N PRO A 232 -8.88 6.31 -12.11
CA PRO A 232 -9.71 7.50 -11.82
C PRO A 232 -10.94 7.71 -12.70
N ALA A 233 -11.12 6.90 -13.73
CA ALA A 233 -12.28 6.93 -14.61
C ALA A 233 -13.09 5.66 -14.37
N PRO A 234 -13.93 5.62 -13.31
CA PRO A 234 -14.69 4.43 -13.00
C PRO A 234 -15.65 4.12 -14.15
N ALA A 235 -15.39 3.01 -14.83
CA ALA A 235 -16.29 2.41 -15.80
C ALA A 235 -16.86 1.13 -15.21
N ALA A 236 -17.89 0.57 -15.84
CA ALA A 236 -18.42 -0.71 -15.39
C ALA A 236 -17.34 -1.80 -15.56
N VAL A 237 -16.99 -2.49 -14.46
CA VAL A 237 -15.94 -3.53 -14.47
C VAL A 237 -16.58 -4.90 -14.36
N ARG A 238 -16.33 -5.74 -15.37
CA ARG A 238 -16.73 -7.15 -15.33
C ARG A 238 -15.79 -7.94 -14.44
N TRP A 239 -16.36 -8.72 -13.54
CA TRP A 239 -15.65 -9.64 -12.68
C TRP A 239 -16.27 -11.05 -12.76
N PRO A 240 -15.48 -12.12 -12.66
CA PRO A 240 -14.02 -12.14 -12.75
C PRO A 240 -13.51 -11.70 -14.14
N SER A 241 -12.27 -11.22 -14.22
CA SER A 241 -11.64 -11.00 -15.53
C SER A 241 -11.39 -12.34 -16.23
N VAL A 242 -11.51 -12.34 -17.57
CA VAL A 242 -11.30 -13.53 -18.42
C VAL A 242 -9.90 -14.10 -18.22
N THR A 243 -8.91 -13.21 -18.20
CA THR A 243 -7.51 -13.60 -17.96
C THR A 243 -7.22 -13.59 -16.47
N ARG A 244 -6.65 -14.69 -15.98
CA ARG A 244 -6.20 -14.84 -14.59
C ARG A 244 -4.76 -14.38 -14.44
N LEU A 245 -4.49 -13.69 -13.35
CA LEU A 245 -3.15 -13.34 -12.91
C LEU A 245 -2.46 -14.53 -12.26
N THR A 246 -1.18 -14.67 -12.55
CA THR A 246 -0.23 -15.49 -11.81
C THR A 246 0.30 -14.76 -10.58
N ASP A 247 0.80 -15.50 -9.60
CA ASP A 247 1.48 -14.97 -8.41
C ASP A 247 2.62 -14.01 -8.77
N ARG A 248 3.35 -14.29 -9.86
CA ARG A 248 4.41 -13.41 -10.38
C ARG A 248 3.85 -12.07 -10.86
N GLU A 249 2.73 -12.07 -11.58
CA GLU A 249 2.11 -10.85 -12.10
C GLU A 249 1.48 -9.99 -11.01
N ILE A 250 1.14 -10.59 -9.86
CA ILE A 250 0.68 -9.88 -8.66
C ILE A 250 1.82 -9.26 -7.89
N ALA A 251 2.92 -9.99 -7.72
CA ALA A 251 4.09 -9.49 -6.99
C ALA A 251 4.90 -8.47 -7.79
N ALA A 252 4.94 -8.59 -9.12
CA ALA A 252 5.81 -7.79 -9.98
C ALA A 252 5.58 -6.27 -9.88
N PRO A 253 4.35 -5.73 -9.86
CA PRO A 253 4.12 -4.30 -9.71
C PRO A 253 4.80 -3.74 -8.46
N VAL A 254 4.54 -4.34 -7.29
CA VAL A 254 5.11 -3.89 -6.01
C VAL A 254 6.62 -4.11 -5.98
N ALA A 255 7.13 -5.26 -6.44
CA ALA A 255 8.57 -5.55 -6.44
C ALA A 255 9.39 -4.66 -7.39
N GLN A 256 8.79 -4.18 -8.49
CA GLN A 256 9.47 -3.37 -9.52
C GLN A 256 9.09 -1.88 -9.46
N HIS A 257 8.51 -1.42 -8.36
CA HIS A 257 8.14 0.00 -8.17
C HIS A 257 9.36 0.95 -8.29
N ASN A 258 10.58 0.47 -8.06
CA ASN A 258 11.82 1.24 -8.27
C ASN A 258 12.06 1.70 -9.72
N ARG A 259 11.39 1.09 -10.70
CA ARG A 259 11.48 1.47 -12.12
C ARG A 259 10.49 2.57 -12.52
N ARG A 260 9.80 3.17 -11.54
CA ARG A 260 8.61 4.03 -11.76
C ARG A 260 8.86 5.53 -11.57
N TYR A 261 10.07 5.91 -11.18
CA TYR A 261 10.50 7.28 -11.45
C TYR A 261 11.10 7.32 -12.85
N PRO A 262 10.81 8.35 -13.68
CA PRO A 262 11.51 8.49 -14.95
C PRO A 262 13.00 8.35 -14.69
N VAL A 263 13.60 7.42 -15.43
CA VAL A 263 15.00 7.52 -15.76
C VAL A 263 15.08 8.83 -16.55
N LEU A 264 15.19 10.00 -15.88
CA LEU A 264 15.72 11.18 -16.57
C LEU A 264 17.03 10.70 -17.20
N PRO A 265 17.47 11.22 -18.35
CA PRO A 265 18.73 10.78 -18.94
C PRO A 265 19.87 10.94 -17.91
N PHE A 266 20.18 9.85 -17.21
CA PHE A 266 21.17 9.80 -16.15
C PHE A 266 22.37 9.08 -16.73
N HIS A 267 23.54 9.69 -16.58
CA HIS A 267 24.77 9.10 -17.05
C HIS A 267 25.39 8.17 -15.98
N LEU A 268 24.96 8.27 -14.71
CA LEU A 268 25.57 7.54 -13.59
C LEU A 268 24.52 7.06 -12.55
N ILE A 269 24.43 5.74 -12.35
CA ILE A 269 23.64 5.10 -11.29
C ILE A 269 24.61 4.45 -10.30
N SER A 270 24.56 4.83 -9.03
CA SER A 270 25.30 4.15 -7.96
C SER A 270 24.35 3.49 -6.95
N GLN A 271 24.70 2.32 -6.44
CA GLN A 271 24.00 1.70 -5.31
C GLN A 271 24.75 2.06 -4.02
N ARG A 272 24.03 2.43 -2.96
CA ARG A 272 24.64 2.52 -1.63
C ARG A 272 24.96 1.11 -1.13
N ASP A 273 26.16 0.93 -0.60
CA ASP A 273 26.53 -0.31 0.06
C ASP A 273 25.61 -0.58 1.24
N ASN A 274 25.24 -1.85 1.41
CA ASN A 274 24.42 -2.28 2.53
C ASN A 274 25.34 -2.55 3.73
N PRO A 275 25.34 -1.71 4.79
CA PRO A 275 26.26 -1.88 5.93
C PRO A 275 26.03 -3.19 6.71
N ALA A 276 24.94 -3.92 6.42
CA ALA A 276 24.69 -5.24 6.98
C ALA A 276 25.56 -6.36 6.37
N ARG A 277 26.24 -6.14 5.23
CA ARG A 277 27.11 -7.15 4.62
C ARG A 277 28.53 -7.18 5.16
N GLU A 278 29.00 -6.11 5.80
CA GLU A 278 30.38 -6.06 6.32
C GLU A 278 30.56 -6.78 7.66
N ARG A 279 29.49 -7.09 8.39
CA ARG A 279 29.59 -7.81 9.68
C ARG A 279 29.63 -9.33 9.56
N SER A 280 29.66 -9.88 8.35
CA SER A 280 29.68 -11.33 8.11
C SER A 280 31.03 -11.86 7.61
N ALA A 281 32.01 -10.98 7.36
CA ALA A 281 33.30 -11.35 6.76
C ALA A 281 34.47 -11.46 7.77
N ASP A 282 34.37 -10.90 8.97
CA ASP A 282 35.49 -10.88 9.94
C ASP A 282 35.42 -11.96 11.04
N GLY A 283 34.66 -13.03 10.81
CA GLY A 283 34.37 -14.06 11.82
C GLY A 283 34.95 -15.44 11.58
N LEU A 284 36.02 -15.60 10.80
CA LEU A 284 36.72 -16.89 10.62
C LEU A 284 38.23 -16.66 10.52
N ALA A 285 38.87 -16.54 11.69
CA ALA A 285 40.28 -16.88 11.86
C ALA A 285 40.35 -17.94 12.97
N SER A 286 40.52 -19.18 12.55
CA SER A 286 40.85 -20.34 13.38
C SER A 286 42.24 -20.19 14.03
N PRO A 287 42.55 -21.05 15.00
CA PRO A 287 43.31 -22.25 14.61
C PRO A 287 42.51 -23.56 14.73
#